data_AF-A0A7V8ZGR8-F1
#
_entry.id   AF-A0A7V8ZGR8-F1
#
_cell.length_a   1.000
_cell.length_b   1.000
_cell.length_c   1.000
_cell.angle_alpha   90.00
_cell.angle_beta   90.00
_cell.angle_gamma   90.00
#
_symmetry.space_group_name_H-M   'P 1'
#
loop_
_entity.id
_entity.type
_entity.pdbx_description
1 polymer ?
#
loop_
_entity_poly.entity_id
_entity_poly.type
_entity_poly.pdbx_seq_one_letter_code
_entity_poly.pdbx_strand_id
1 'polypeptide(L)'
;MKWALAGLLAMLAVVAVGFVLVVAANRDPVPDALRGCVLDGGAGVMLSEGDLGAQVRSDLEAQAVRELSRSPVGEDTAVLLAGTNFRLLVLLGRGSPEADGNLPLQVYERTAEFALVAKEVDPQENLLRGCVGLVAERQ
;
A
#
# COMPACT_ATOMS: atom_id res chain seq x y z
N MET A 1 25.69 -41.01 13.42
CA MET A 1 24.31 -40.56 13.11
C MET A 1 23.88 -39.32 13.91
N LYS A 2 24.15 -39.21 15.22
CA LYS A 2 23.74 -38.07 16.07
C LYS A 2 24.30 -36.69 15.66
N TRP A 3 25.52 -36.67 15.12
CA TRP A 3 26.23 -35.44 14.72
C TRP A 3 25.78 -34.86 13.38
N ALA A 4 25.23 -35.69 12.48
CA ALA A 4 24.70 -35.23 11.19
C ALA A 4 23.38 -34.45 11.36
N LEU A 5 22.55 -34.85 12.33
CA LEU A 5 21.31 -34.15 12.69
C LEU A 5 21.56 -32.77 13.31
N ALA A 6 22.60 -32.65 14.14
CA ALA A 6 22.97 -31.36 14.74
C ALA A 6 23.47 -30.35 13.71
N GLY A 7 24.26 -30.81 12.73
CA GLY A 7 24.72 -29.96 11.62
C GLY A 7 23.58 -29.47 10.73
N LEU A 8 22.60 -30.32 10.44
CA LEU A 8 21.44 -29.97 9.62
C LEU A 8 20.51 -28.96 10.31
N LEU A 9 20.28 -29.12 11.62
CA LEU A 9 19.48 -28.20 12.44
C LEU A 9 20.14 -26.81 12.55
N ALA A 10 21.47 -26.76 12.73
CA ALA A 10 22.21 -25.51 12.76
C ALA A 10 22.14 -24.76 11.42
N MET A 11 22.22 -25.48 10.30
CA MET A 11 22.09 -24.88 8.96
C MET A 11 20.69 -24.31 8.71
N LEU A 12 19.64 -25.04 9.12
CA LEU A 12 18.24 -24.59 9.01
C LEU A 12 17.98 -23.32 9.84
N ALA A 13 18.55 -23.23 11.04
CA ALA A 13 18.43 -22.05 11.89
C ALA A 13 19.09 -20.81 11.26
N VAL A 14 20.27 -20.96 10.64
CA VAL A 14 20.97 -19.85 9.97
C VAL A 14 20.21 -19.37 8.74
N VAL A 15 19.62 -20.29 7.96
CA VAL A 15 18.78 -19.93 6.80
C VAL A 15 17.51 -19.19 7.24
N ALA A 16 16.84 -19.67 8.30
CA ALA A 16 15.64 -19.03 8.82
C ALA A 16 15.91 -17.63 9.39
N VAL A 17 16.98 -17.47 10.17
CA VAL A 17 17.36 -16.17 10.76
C VAL A 17 17.85 -15.19 9.69
N GLY A 18 18.63 -15.67 8.71
CA GLY A 18 19.05 -14.85 7.57
C GLY A 18 17.87 -14.37 6.73
N PHE A 19 16.87 -15.22 6.50
CA PHE A 19 15.65 -14.85 5.79
C PHE A 19 14.83 -13.82 6.55
N VAL A 20 14.69 -13.96 7.88
CA VAL A 20 13.97 -13.00 8.73
C VAL A 20 14.66 -11.63 8.76
N LEU A 21 16.00 -11.59 8.82
CA LEU A 21 16.75 -10.32 8.82
C LEU A 21 16.67 -9.60 7.46
N VAL A 22 16.71 -10.33 6.34
CA VAL A 22 16.52 -9.73 5.01
C VAL A 22 15.10 -9.21 4.83
N VAL A 23 14.09 -9.91 5.35
CA VAL A 23 12.70 -9.46 5.34
C VAL A 23 12.50 -8.24 6.25
N ALA A 24 13.14 -8.20 7.42
CA ALA A 24 13.04 -7.07 8.34
C ALA A 24 13.78 -5.81 7.84
N ALA A 25 14.92 -5.98 7.17
CA ALA A 25 15.70 -4.86 6.63
C ALA A 25 15.12 -4.26 5.34
N ASN A 26 14.22 -4.97 4.65
CA ASN A 26 13.56 -4.51 3.42
C ASN A 26 12.11 -4.05 3.63
N ARG A 27 11.55 -4.12 4.84
CA ARG A 27 10.28 -3.47 5.13
C ARG A 27 10.55 -1.99 5.36
N ASP A 28 10.19 -1.20 4.37
CA ASP A 28 10.07 0.24 4.57
C ASP A 28 9.05 0.46 5.72
N PRO A 29 9.45 1.12 6.82
CA PRO A 29 8.59 1.28 8.00
C PRO A 29 7.34 2.13 7.71
N VAL A 30 7.38 2.92 6.65
CA VAL A 30 6.27 3.79 6.23
C VAL A 30 5.05 3.00 5.75
N PRO A 31 5.17 2.02 4.84
CA PRO A 31 4.07 1.15 4.46
C PRO A 31 3.30 0.53 5.63
N ASP A 32 4.01 0.06 6.68
CA ASP A 32 3.37 -0.60 7.82
C ASP A 32 2.62 0.41 8.72
N ALA A 33 3.20 1.57 8.99
CA ALA A 33 2.56 2.62 9.78
C ALA A 33 1.32 3.20 9.06
N LEU A 34 1.43 3.44 7.75
CA LEU A 34 0.33 3.95 6.94
C LEU A 34 -0.80 2.91 6.81
N ARG A 35 -0.44 1.64 6.57
CA ARG A 35 -1.39 0.52 6.55
C ARG A 35 -2.11 0.36 7.89
N GLY A 36 -1.39 0.47 9.00
CA GLY A 36 -1.98 0.44 10.34
C GLY A 36 -3.02 1.54 10.53
N CYS A 37 -2.66 2.79 10.23
CA CYS A 37 -3.60 3.92 10.33
C CYS A 37 -4.86 3.73 9.48
N VAL A 38 -4.70 3.28 8.23
CA VAL A 38 -5.82 3.01 7.31
C VAL A 38 -6.75 1.94 7.88
N LEU A 39 -6.20 0.83 8.37
CA LEU A 39 -6.99 -0.28 8.91
C LEU A 39 -7.68 0.09 10.22
N ASP A 40 -7.00 0.78 11.12
CA ASP A 40 -7.55 1.23 12.40
C ASP A 40 -8.67 2.26 12.21
N GLY A 41 -8.57 3.08 11.16
CA GLY A 41 -9.61 4.03 10.76
C GLY A 41 -10.78 3.41 9.99
N GLY A 42 -10.75 2.11 9.69
CA GLY A 42 -11.83 1.41 8.99
C GLY A 42 -11.83 1.58 7.47
N ALA A 43 -10.77 2.14 6.87
CA ALA A 43 -10.61 2.11 5.42
C ALA A 43 -10.22 0.71 4.93
N GLY A 44 -10.75 0.32 3.77
CA GLY A 44 -10.48 -0.99 3.18
C GLY A 44 -9.17 -0.99 2.40
N VAL A 45 -8.33 -2.00 2.59
CA VAL A 45 -7.14 -2.24 1.76
C VAL A 45 -7.52 -3.11 0.57
N MET A 46 -7.19 -2.67 -0.65
CA MET A 46 -7.53 -3.33 -1.90
C MET A 46 -6.34 -4.19 -2.32
N LEU A 47 -6.57 -5.48 -2.50
CA LEU A 47 -5.53 -6.43 -2.93
C LEU A 47 -5.64 -6.75 -4.42
N SER A 48 -6.80 -6.47 -5.00
CA SER A 48 -7.13 -6.73 -6.40
C SER A 48 -8.13 -5.72 -6.94
N GLU A 49 -8.27 -5.68 -8.27
CA GLU A 49 -9.29 -4.89 -8.96
C GLU A 49 -10.73 -5.22 -8.50
N GLY A 50 -10.97 -6.46 -8.07
CA GLY A 50 -12.27 -6.93 -7.58
C GLY A 50 -12.69 -6.24 -6.28
N ASP A 51 -11.73 -5.84 -5.46
CA ASP A 51 -11.97 -5.24 -4.13
C ASP A 51 -12.39 -3.77 -4.22
N LEU A 52 -12.11 -3.11 -5.35
CA LEU A 52 -12.46 -1.71 -5.59
C LEU A 52 -13.97 -1.48 -5.49
N GLY A 53 -14.77 -2.47 -5.92
CA GLY A 53 -16.22 -2.38 -5.97
C GLY A 53 -16.74 -1.65 -7.21
N ALA A 54 -17.99 -1.91 -7.59
CA ALA A 54 -18.57 -1.49 -8.87
C ALA A 54 -18.54 0.03 -9.09
N GLN A 55 -18.86 0.83 -8.06
CA GLN A 55 -18.87 2.29 -8.20
C GLN A 55 -17.47 2.85 -8.51
N VAL A 56 -16.45 2.40 -7.77
CA VAL A 56 -15.08 2.88 -7.95
C VAL A 56 -14.59 2.55 -9.35
N ARG A 57 -14.83 1.31 -9.80
CA ARG A 57 -14.47 0.87 -11.15
C ARG A 57 -15.15 1.73 -12.22
N SER A 58 -16.45 1.98 -12.07
CA SER A 58 -17.19 2.84 -13.00
C SER A 58 -16.62 4.25 -13.06
N ASP A 59 -16.27 4.86 -11.92
CA ASP A 59 -15.70 6.21 -11.89
C ASP A 59 -14.28 6.24 -12.51
N LEU A 60 -13.49 5.19 -12.29
CA LEU A 60 -12.14 5.05 -12.87
C LEU A 60 -12.20 4.89 -14.39
N GLU A 61 -13.08 4.00 -14.89
CA GLU A 61 -13.31 3.79 -16.33
C GLU A 61 -13.85 5.06 -17.02
N ALA A 62 -14.74 5.79 -16.36
CA ALA A 62 -15.29 7.05 -16.86
C ALA A 62 -14.30 8.24 -16.73
N GLN A 63 -13.08 8.02 -16.22
CA GLN A 63 -12.10 9.07 -15.94
C GLN A 63 -12.65 10.21 -15.06
N ALA A 64 -13.60 9.87 -14.17
CA ALA A 64 -14.22 10.80 -13.24
C ALA A 64 -13.36 11.03 -11.98
N VAL A 65 -12.36 10.15 -11.76
CA VAL A 65 -11.44 10.22 -10.62
C VAL A 65 -10.32 11.22 -10.86
N ARG A 66 -10.03 12.05 -9.85
CA ARG A 66 -9.01 13.10 -9.94
C ARG A 66 -7.98 12.95 -8.83
N GLU A 67 -6.74 13.34 -9.12
CA GLU A 67 -5.70 13.50 -8.10
C GLU A 67 -6.00 14.73 -7.23
N LEU A 68 -6.09 14.52 -5.92
CA LEU A 68 -6.28 15.59 -4.93
C LEU A 68 -4.95 16.09 -4.38
N SER A 69 -4.04 15.18 -4.10
CA SER A 69 -2.74 15.51 -3.53
C SER A 69 -1.74 14.40 -3.80
N ARG A 70 -0.48 14.82 -3.91
CA ARG A 70 0.67 13.94 -4.00
C ARG A 70 1.70 14.43 -3.00
N SER A 71 2.18 13.55 -2.16
CA SER A 71 3.11 13.91 -1.08
C SER A 71 4.12 12.79 -0.87
N PRO A 72 5.40 13.13 -0.64
CA PRO A 72 6.39 12.13 -0.26
C PRO A 72 6.03 11.57 1.13
N VAL A 73 6.22 10.26 1.30
CA VAL A 73 6.11 9.60 2.59
C VAL A 73 7.25 8.57 2.64
N GLY A 74 8.35 8.94 3.29
CA GLY A 74 9.55 8.11 3.39
C GLY A 74 10.29 8.11 2.06
N GLU A 75 10.63 6.92 1.58
CA GLU A 75 11.15 6.72 0.22
C GLU A 75 10.00 6.61 -0.82
N ASP A 76 8.75 6.51 -0.37
CA ASP A 76 7.58 6.32 -1.22
C ASP A 76 6.85 7.63 -1.52
N THR A 77 5.90 7.58 -2.46
CA THR A 77 4.99 8.70 -2.76
C THR A 77 3.54 8.29 -2.53
N ALA A 78 2.86 8.97 -1.62
CA ALA A 78 1.43 8.82 -1.41
C ALA A 78 0.65 9.73 -2.37
N VAL A 79 -0.28 9.14 -3.11
CA VAL A 79 -1.19 9.86 -3.99
C VAL A 79 -2.62 9.64 -3.52
N LEU A 80 -3.32 10.73 -3.25
CA LEU A 80 -4.72 10.71 -2.88
C LEU A 80 -5.58 11.04 -4.11
N LEU A 81 -6.45 10.11 -4.46
CA LEU A 81 -7.42 10.25 -5.54
C LEU A 81 -8.83 10.40 -4.97
N ALA A 82 -9.69 11.15 -5.67
CA ALA A 82 -11.10 11.32 -5.31
C ALA A 82 -12.02 10.96 -6.47
N GLY A 83 -13.03 10.13 -6.17
CA GLY A 83 -14.20 9.91 -7.00
C GLY A 83 -15.46 10.53 -6.38
N THR A 84 -16.63 10.13 -6.86
CA THR A 84 -17.90 10.79 -6.46
C THR A 84 -18.24 10.60 -4.97
N ASN A 85 -18.03 9.39 -4.41
CA ASN A 85 -18.35 9.08 -3.01
C ASN A 85 -17.27 8.23 -2.34
N PHE A 86 -16.03 8.37 -2.79
CA PHE A 86 -14.90 7.63 -2.24
C PHE A 86 -13.59 8.40 -2.40
N ARG A 87 -12.60 8.00 -1.62
CA ARG A 87 -11.20 8.33 -1.84
C ARG A 87 -10.37 7.08 -1.97
N LEU A 88 -9.34 7.17 -2.80
CA LEU A 88 -8.30 6.15 -2.88
C LEU A 88 -6.98 6.75 -2.44
N LEU A 89 -6.26 6.03 -1.60
CA LEU A 89 -4.87 6.28 -1.29
C LEU A 89 -4.04 5.24 -2.04
N VAL A 90 -3.12 5.71 -2.87
CA VAL A 90 -2.22 4.88 -3.66
C VAL A 90 -0.80 5.19 -3.22
N LEU A 91 -0.07 4.16 -2.78
CA LEU A 91 1.33 4.28 -2.43
C LEU A 91 2.20 3.80 -3.61
N LEU A 92 2.93 4.74 -4.18
CA LEU A 92 3.94 4.50 -5.19
C LEU A 92 5.26 4.23 -4.46
N GLY A 93 5.53 2.95 -4.21
CA GLY A 93 6.75 2.52 -3.54
C GLY A 93 7.63 1.67 -4.42
N ARG A 94 8.64 1.05 -3.81
CA ARG A 94 9.59 0.19 -4.52
C ARG A 94 8.85 -0.98 -5.19
N GLY A 95 8.94 -1.05 -6.52
CA GLY A 95 8.28 -2.09 -7.33
C GLY A 95 6.88 -1.71 -7.82
N SER A 96 6.33 -0.58 -7.41
CA SER A 96 5.13 -0.02 -8.04
C SER A 96 5.41 0.38 -9.49
N PRO A 97 4.40 0.32 -10.38
CA PRO A 97 4.50 0.90 -11.71
C PRO A 97 4.89 2.38 -11.67
N GLU A 98 5.58 2.84 -12.72
CA GLU A 98 5.81 4.28 -12.91
C GLU A 98 4.47 5.00 -13.08
N ALA A 99 4.28 6.09 -12.35
CA ALA A 99 3.07 6.91 -12.41
C ALA A 99 3.19 7.99 -13.51
N ASP A 100 3.62 7.58 -14.71
CA ASP A 100 3.95 8.43 -15.86
C ASP A 100 2.76 8.67 -16.82
N GLY A 101 1.55 8.26 -16.42
CA GLY A 101 0.32 8.42 -17.19
C GLY A 101 -0.93 8.66 -16.35
N ASN A 102 -2.06 8.11 -16.78
CA ASN A 102 -3.33 8.19 -16.06
C ASN A 102 -3.31 7.23 -14.86
N LEU A 103 -2.78 7.71 -13.73
CA LEU A 103 -2.69 6.92 -12.49
C LEU A 103 -4.02 6.27 -12.07
N PRO A 104 -5.18 6.96 -12.09
CA PRO A 104 -6.47 6.31 -11.85
C PRO A 104 -6.69 5.05 -12.71
N LEU A 105 -6.44 5.11 -14.01
CA LEU A 105 -6.60 3.95 -14.90
C LEU A 105 -5.60 2.84 -14.55
N GLN A 106 -4.35 3.19 -14.25
CA GLN A 106 -3.36 2.19 -13.84
C GLN A 106 -3.75 1.50 -12.52
N VAL A 107 -4.31 2.24 -11.56
CA VAL A 107 -4.82 1.68 -10.29
C VAL A 107 -5.96 0.70 -10.55
N TYR A 108 -6.82 0.98 -11.54
CA TYR A 108 -7.86 0.04 -11.96
C TYR A 108 -7.28 -1.26 -12.53
N GLU A 109 -6.39 -1.15 -13.51
CA GLU A 109 -5.87 -2.30 -14.27
C GLU A 109 -4.83 -3.12 -13.48
N ARG A 110 -4.07 -2.46 -12.59
CA ARG A 110 -2.87 -3.01 -11.95
C ARG A 110 -2.90 -2.81 -10.43
N THR A 111 -4.07 -2.86 -9.80
CA THR A 111 -4.25 -2.61 -8.34
C THR A 111 -3.22 -3.38 -7.48
N ALA A 112 -3.00 -4.66 -7.80
CA ALA A 112 -2.13 -5.56 -7.04
C ALA A 112 -0.63 -5.23 -7.15
N GLU A 113 -0.23 -4.39 -8.12
CA GLU A 113 1.17 -4.04 -8.35
C GLU A 113 1.61 -2.82 -7.54
N PHE A 114 0.69 -2.09 -6.92
CA PHE A 114 1.01 -0.98 -6.05
C PHE A 114 1.32 -1.46 -4.63
N ALA A 115 2.27 -0.80 -3.95
CA ALA A 115 2.66 -1.12 -2.58
C ALA A 115 1.47 -1.08 -1.58
N LEU A 116 0.55 -0.14 -1.80
CA LEU A 116 -0.71 -0.05 -1.07
C LEU A 116 -1.77 0.64 -1.92
N VAL A 117 -2.97 0.07 -1.96
CA VAL A 117 -4.18 0.77 -2.40
C VAL A 117 -5.20 0.67 -1.28
N ALA A 118 -5.64 1.81 -0.76
CA ALA A 118 -6.65 1.88 0.29
C ALA A 118 -7.84 2.72 -0.14
N LYS A 119 -9.03 2.36 0.33
CA LYS A 119 -10.30 2.96 -0.04
C LYS A 119 -11.07 3.43 1.19
N GLU A 120 -11.49 4.69 1.14
CA GLU A 120 -12.42 5.31 2.07
C GLU A 120 -13.75 5.51 1.34
N VAL A 121 -14.84 4.97 1.90
CA VAL A 121 -16.21 5.15 1.38
C VAL A 121 -16.87 6.27 2.18
N ASP A 122 -17.60 7.15 1.51
CA ASP A 122 -18.21 8.36 2.10
C ASP A 122 -17.19 9.20 2.89
N PRO A 123 -16.26 9.88 2.19
CA PRO A 123 -15.01 10.37 2.77
C PRO A 123 -15.17 11.68 3.57
N GLN A 124 -16.16 11.76 4.46
CA GLN A 124 -16.45 12.94 5.28
C GLN A 124 -15.37 13.19 6.36
N GLU A 125 -14.80 12.12 6.89
CA GLU A 125 -13.78 12.21 7.95
C GLU A 125 -12.38 12.51 7.43
N ASN A 126 -12.17 12.44 6.10
CA ASN A 126 -10.86 12.64 5.48
C ASN A 126 -9.78 11.72 6.06
N LEU A 127 -10.16 10.48 6.39
CA LEU A 127 -9.31 9.52 7.08
C LEU A 127 -7.99 9.31 6.34
N LEU A 128 -8.05 9.03 5.03
CA LEU A 128 -6.84 8.74 4.24
C LEU A 128 -5.88 9.91 4.20
N ARG A 129 -6.41 11.14 4.14
CA ARG A 129 -5.59 12.36 4.20
C ARG A 129 -4.94 12.52 5.57
N GLY A 130 -5.69 12.27 6.65
CA GLY A 130 -5.17 12.30 8.01
C GLY A 130 -4.04 11.29 8.22
N CYS A 131 -4.21 10.06 7.74
CA CYS A 131 -3.18 9.03 7.82
C CYS A 131 -1.89 9.40 7.07
N VAL A 132 -2.00 9.97 5.87
CA VAL A 132 -0.82 10.47 5.14
C VAL A 132 -0.12 11.57 5.92
N GLY A 133 -0.86 12.54 6.48
CA GLY A 133 -0.29 13.64 7.28
C GLY A 133 0.46 13.14 8.52
N LEU A 134 -0.16 12.22 9.28
CA LEU A 134 0.42 11.64 10.49
C LEU A 134 1.75 10.91 10.24
N VAL A 135 1.88 10.26 9.08
CA VAL A 135 3.10 9.52 8.73
C VAL A 135 4.16 10.45 8.15
N ALA A 136 3.75 11.47 7.38
CA ALA A 136 4.67 12.47 6.83
C ALA A 136 5.32 13.36 7.91
N GLU A 137 4.61 13.67 9.00
CA GLU A 137 5.11 14.50 10.11
C GLU A 137 6.13 13.80 11.02
N ARG A 138 6.23 12.47 10.96
CA ARG A 138 7.13 11.67 11.81
C ARG A 138 8.51 11.44 11.20
N GLN A 139 8.82 12.13 10.11
CA GLN A 139 10.07 12.05 9.35
C GLN A 139 10.89 13.31 9.54
#